data_AF-Q5GIS1-F1
#
_entry.id   AF-Q5GIS1-F1
#
_cell.length_a   1.000
_cell.length_b   1.000
_cell.length_c   1.000
_cell.angle_alpha   90.00
_cell.angle_beta   90.00
_cell.angle_gamma   90.00
#
_symmetry.space_group_name_H-M   'P 1'
#
loop_
_entity.id
_entity.type
_entity.pdbx_description
1 polymer ?
#
loop_
_entity_poly.entity_id
_entity_poly.type
_entity_poly.pdbx_seq_one_letter_code
_entity_poly.pdbx_strand_id
1 'polypeptide(L)'
;TCTLCHNVLKQGALQRLPLALTDWRAQGSGCQRQVVRAKASSTEAVAREAASNIRNDWRVGLDVSPKPSANVHVTVTGSHSHMANFAAQKTFHDQYSFSTDLVECRFYSSHLVHSPPLHPNFQRVVRDLPPDFNTSTEADYLRLISNYGTHFIRSMELGGRISALTALRTCELALDGLGAKEVEDCLAVEAQVSISGRADSSSELKACEEKKKHHKITTSFHQAYRERFSEIVGGHHTSVSDLLFGDQAGPEQFSAWVASLLDRPSLVDYTLEPLHVLLESQDPRREALRQAVSKYVMDRARWKDCSRPCPLGQKKSPHNPCQCVCHGSAVTNQDCCPRQRGLAHLEV
;
A
#
# COMPACT_ATOMS: atom_id res chain seq x y z
N THR A 1 -27.59 -25.68 -17.13
CA THR A 1 -26.20 -26.19 -17.19
C THR A 1 -25.32 -25.37 -16.27
N CYS A 2 -24.11 -25.81 -15.91
CA CYS A 2 -23.19 -25.05 -15.04
C CYS A 2 -21.74 -25.22 -15.49
N THR A 3 -20.85 -24.33 -15.04
CA THR A 3 -19.41 -24.39 -15.31
C THR A 3 -18.67 -24.98 -14.11
N LEU A 4 -17.89 -26.03 -14.35
CA LEU A 4 -16.99 -26.63 -13.37
C LEU A 4 -15.54 -26.44 -13.84
N CYS A 5 -14.66 -26.11 -12.91
CA CYS A 5 -13.23 -25.94 -13.14
C CYS A 5 -12.44 -27.01 -12.38
N HIS A 6 -11.41 -27.58 -13.02
CA HIS A 6 -10.47 -28.47 -12.35
C HIS A 6 -9.37 -27.65 -11.66
N ASN A 7 -9.27 -27.79 -10.34
CA ASN A 7 -8.26 -27.10 -9.57
C ASN A 7 -6.99 -27.94 -9.41
N VAL A 8 -6.00 -27.66 -10.26
CA VAL A 8 -4.70 -28.35 -10.25
C VAL A 8 -3.92 -28.14 -8.96
N LEU A 9 -4.16 -27.04 -8.22
CA LEU A 9 -3.56 -26.79 -6.92
C LEU A 9 -4.23 -27.60 -5.80
N LYS A 10 -5.35 -28.27 -6.08
CA LYS A 10 -6.10 -29.13 -5.14
C LYS A 10 -6.34 -30.52 -5.73
N GLN A 11 -5.28 -31.16 -6.23
CA GLN A 11 -5.34 -32.54 -6.73
C GLN A 11 -6.40 -32.76 -7.83
N GLY A 12 -6.69 -31.74 -8.63
CA GLY A 12 -7.67 -31.81 -9.71
C GLY A 12 -9.14 -31.70 -9.27
N ALA A 13 -9.41 -31.31 -8.02
CA ALA A 13 -10.75 -31.16 -7.48
C ALA A 13 -11.64 -30.30 -8.38
N LEU A 14 -12.87 -30.77 -8.62
CA LEU A 14 -13.88 -30.04 -9.38
C LEU A 14 -14.53 -28.98 -8.50
N GLN A 15 -14.46 -27.72 -8.93
CA GLN A 15 -15.03 -26.56 -8.24
C GLN A 15 -16.00 -25.80 -9.14
N ARG A 16 -17.05 -25.24 -8.55
CA ARG A 16 -18.05 -24.45 -9.27
C ARG A 16 -17.51 -23.05 -9.56
N LEU A 17 -17.65 -22.59 -10.80
CA LEU A 17 -17.39 -21.20 -11.17
C LEU A 17 -18.70 -20.42 -11.23
N PRO A 18 -18.87 -19.33 -10.45
CA PRO A 18 -20.02 -18.44 -10.57
C PRO A 18 -20.19 -17.90 -11.99
N LEU A 19 -21.44 -17.76 -12.45
CA LEU A 19 -21.75 -17.27 -13.80
C LEU A 19 -21.24 -15.86 -14.10
N ALA A 20 -21.01 -15.04 -13.07
CA ALA A 20 -20.47 -13.71 -13.21
C ALA A 20 -18.95 -13.69 -13.46
N LEU A 21 -18.27 -14.84 -13.34
CA LEU A 21 -16.83 -14.95 -13.50
C LEU A 21 -16.45 -15.73 -14.76
N THR A 22 -15.36 -15.31 -15.39
CA THR A 22 -14.71 -15.96 -16.53
C THR A 22 -13.22 -16.13 -16.28
N ASP A 23 -12.57 -16.86 -17.19
CA ASP A 23 -11.11 -16.96 -17.26
C ASP A 23 -10.46 -17.36 -15.94
N TRP A 24 -11.14 -18.22 -15.19
CA TRP A 24 -10.60 -18.75 -13.95
C TRP A 24 -9.38 -19.62 -14.26
N ARG A 25 -8.25 -19.30 -13.61
CA ARG A 25 -7.00 -20.04 -13.74
C ARG A 25 -6.40 -20.28 -12.37
N ALA A 26 -5.89 -21.48 -12.16
CA ALA A 26 -4.99 -21.78 -11.06
C ALA A 26 -3.54 -21.59 -11.54
N GLN A 27 -2.83 -20.64 -10.95
CA GLN A 27 -1.45 -20.30 -11.30
C GLN A 27 -0.50 -21.33 -10.66
N GLY A 28 0.33 -21.98 -11.47
CA GLY A 28 1.21 -23.07 -11.04
C GLY A 28 2.54 -22.63 -10.41
N SER A 29 2.85 -21.33 -10.38
CA SER A 29 4.16 -20.82 -9.98
C SER A 29 4.47 -20.84 -8.48
N GLY A 30 3.51 -21.25 -7.64
CA GLY A 30 3.69 -21.32 -6.18
C GLY A 30 4.01 -19.96 -5.55
N CYS A 31 4.25 -19.95 -4.23
CA CYS A 31 4.73 -18.75 -3.55
C CYS A 31 6.25 -18.69 -3.57
N GLN A 32 6.83 -17.67 -4.21
CA GLN A 32 8.27 -17.42 -4.10
C GLN A 32 8.57 -16.90 -2.70
N ARG A 33 9.45 -17.60 -1.97
CA ARG A 33 9.90 -17.20 -0.63
C ARG A 33 10.92 -16.06 -0.71
N GLN A 34 10.49 -14.91 -1.21
CA GLN A 34 11.34 -13.76 -1.44
C GLN A 34 10.70 -12.51 -0.86
N VAL A 35 11.47 -11.79 -0.06
CA VAL A 35 11.11 -10.44 0.39
C VAL A 35 11.47 -9.45 -0.70
N VAL A 36 10.48 -8.70 -1.16
CA VAL A 36 10.67 -7.53 -2.02
C VAL A 36 10.62 -6.30 -1.13
N ARG A 37 11.57 -5.39 -1.33
CA ARG A 37 11.65 -4.15 -0.56
C ARG A 37 11.23 -2.96 -1.41
N ALA A 38 10.47 -2.06 -0.81
CA ALA A 38 10.23 -0.72 -1.34
C ALA A 38 10.66 0.34 -0.33
N LYS A 39 11.09 1.48 -0.84
CA LYS A 39 11.50 2.64 -0.05
C LYS A 39 10.56 3.79 -0.31
N ALA A 40 10.15 4.46 0.76
CA ALA A 40 9.42 5.70 0.69
C ALA A 40 10.03 6.75 1.62
N SER A 41 10.25 7.96 1.10
CA SER A 41 10.70 9.11 1.89
C SER A 41 9.58 10.10 2.21
N SER A 42 8.34 9.79 1.80
CA SER A 42 7.20 10.68 2.00
C SER A 42 5.89 9.90 2.09
N THR A 43 4.88 10.53 2.69
CA THR A 43 3.52 9.97 2.79
C THR A 43 2.92 9.71 1.41
N GLU A 44 3.22 10.53 0.41
CA GLU A 44 2.74 10.39 -0.96
C GLU A 44 3.37 9.18 -1.66
N ALA A 45 4.65 8.90 -1.40
CA ALA A 45 5.30 7.69 -1.88
C ALA A 45 4.67 6.44 -1.26
N VAL A 46 4.40 6.45 0.05
CA VAL A 46 3.70 5.35 0.75
C VAL A 46 2.28 5.16 0.19
N ALA A 47 1.53 6.23 -0.09
CA ALA A 47 0.20 6.14 -0.69
C ALA A 47 0.22 5.54 -2.09
N ARG A 48 1.23 5.89 -2.90
CA ARG A 48 1.45 5.30 -4.24
C ARG A 48 1.75 3.81 -4.14
N GLU A 49 2.57 3.42 -3.18
CA GLU A 49 2.89 2.03 -2.92
C GLU A 49 1.65 1.24 -2.46
N ALA A 50 0.84 1.78 -1.54
CA ALA A 50 -0.43 1.16 -1.16
C ALA A 50 -1.39 0.94 -2.36
N ALA A 51 -1.23 1.75 -3.41
CA ALA A 51 -2.02 1.68 -4.63
C ALA A 51 -1.39 0.82 -5.75
N SER A 52 -0.19 0.27 -5.57
CA SER A 52 0.53 -0.45 -6.64
C SER A 52 -0.17 -1.73 -7.11
N ASN A 53 -1.10 -2.23 -6.30
CA ASN A 53 -1.86 -3.45 -6.56
C ASN A 53 -3.02 -3.23 -7.54
N ILE A 54 -3.28 -1.97 -7.92
CA ILE A 54 -4.22 -1.61 -8.97
C ILE A 54 -3.50 -1.70 -10.32
N ARG A 55 -3.88 -2.67 -11.15
CA ARG A 55 -3.16 -3.05 -12.38
C ARG A 55 -3.69 -2.40 -13.67
N ASN A 56 -4.59 -1.44 -13.57
CA ASN A 56 -5.09 -0.65 -14.69
C ASN A 56 -5.16 0.84 -14.35
N ASP A 57 -5.47 1.67 -15.36
CA ASP A 57 -5.80 3.05 -15.11
C ASP A 57 -7.24 3.17 -14.59
N TRP A 58 -7.36 3.22 -13.26
CA TRP A 58 -8.64 3.38 -12.57
C TRP A 58 -9.33 4.73 -12.86
N ARG A 59 -8.60 5.72 -13.41
CA ARG A 59 -9.10 7.08 -13.65
C ARG A 59 -9.96 7.21 -14.91
N VAL A 60 -9.97 6.18 -15.76
CA VAL A 60 -10.67 6.23 -17.06
C VAL A 60 -12.14 6.57 -16.86
N GLY A 61 -12.60 7.63 -17.53
CA GLY A 61 -13.97 8.14 -17.44
C GLY A 61 -14.25 9.07 -16.26
N LEU A 62 -13.27 9.35 -15.38
CA LEU A 62 -13.43 10.24 -14.23
C LEU A 62 -12.70 11.58 -14.42
N ASP A 63 -13.27 12.64 -13.86
CA ASP A 63 -12.71 13.98 -13.87
C ASP A 63 -11.78 14.20 -12.67
N VAL A 64 -10.66 13.46 -12.63
CA VAL A 64 -9.70 13.42 -11.50
C VAL A 64 -8.34 14.06 -11.81
N SER A 65 -8.24 14.79 -12.91
CA SER A 65 -7.03 15.51 -13.28
C SER A 65 -6.82 16.72 -12.35
N PRO A 66 -5.64 16.85 -11.70
CA PRO A 66 -5.34 18.04 -10.92
C PRO A 66 -5.37 19.27 -11.84
N LYS A 67 -6.01 20.37 -11.40
CA LYS A 67 -6.02 21.61 -12.16
C LYS A 67 -4.58 22.13 -12.29
N PRO A 68 -4.03 22.29 -13.52
CA PRO A 68 -2.60 22.53 -13.74
C PRO A 68 -2.10 23.91 -13.26
N SER A 69 -3.00 24.83 -12.91
CA SER A 69 -2.65 26.19 -12.48
C SER A 69 -2.23 26.31 -11.01
N ALA A 70 -2.35 25.23 -10.22
CA ALA A 70 -2.02 25.27 -8.81
C ALA A 70 -0.64 24.65 -8.59
N ASN A 71 0.28 25.37 -7.92
CA ASN A 71 1.54 24.84 -7.38
C ASN A 71 1.24 23.79 -6.30
N VAL A 72 0.57 22.69 -6.66
CA VAL A 72 -0.04 21.75 -5.74
C VAL A 72 0.29 20.34 -6.21
N HIS A 73 0.83 19.54 -5.30
CA HIS A 73 0.97 18.11 -5.51
C HIS A 73 -0.27 17.42 -4.96
N VAL A 74 -0.91 16.56 -5.76
CA VAL A 74 -2.15 15.87 -5.39
C VAL A 74 -1.91 14.37 -5.40
N THR A 75 -2.19 13.73 -4.27
CA THR A 75 -2.20 12.27 -4.12
C THR A 75 -3.64 11.82 -3.91
N VAL A 76 -4.14 11.03 -4.87
CA VAL A 76 -5.54 10.59 -4.88
C VAL A 76 -5.65 9.13 -4.46
N THR A 77 -5.04 8.22 -5.22
CA THR A 77 -5.09 6.79 -4.93
C THR A 77 -4.28 6.44 -3.69
N GLY A 78 -4.84 5.60 -2.82
CA GLY A 78 -4.18 5.18 -1.58
C GLY A 78 -3.97 6.30 -0.56
N SER A 79 -4.44 7.53 -0.82
CA SER A 79 -4.20 8.72 0.00
C SER A 79 -4.63 8.52 1.45
N HIS A 80 -5.75 7.84 1.67
CA HIS A 80 -6.30 7.51 2.98
C HIS A 80 -6.24 6.01 3.31
N SER A 81 -5.36 5.25 2.65
CA SER A 81 -5.06 3.88 3.07
C SER A 81 -4.53 3.87 4.51
N HIS A 82 -4.73 2.76 5.23
CA HIS A 82 -4.19 2.63 6.61
C HIS A 82 -2.68 2.88 6.65
N MET A 83 -1.95 2.36 5.67
CA MET A 83 -0.51 2.55 5.49
C MET A 83 -0.15 4.04 5.29
N ALA A 84 -0.87 4.78 4.43
CA ALA A 84 -0.65 6.22 4.24
C ALA A 84 -1.11 7.07 5.43
N ASN A 85 -2.12 6.65 6.18
CA ASN A 85 -2.54 7.31 7.43
C ASN A 85 -1.46 7.13 8.51
N PHE A 86 -0.91 5.92 8.66
CA PHE A 86 0.22 5.65 9.55
C PHE A 86 1.44 6.52 9.18
N ALA A 87 1.82 6.55 7.89
CA ALA A 87 2.93 7.39 7.44
C ALA A 87 2.70 8.88 7.71
N ALA A 88 1.49 9.39 7.46
CA ALA A 88 1.14 10.78 7.75
C ALA A 88 1.24 11.11 9.24
N GLN A 89 0.78 10.20 10.11
CA GLN A 89 0.88 10.36 11.56
C GLN A 89 2.35 10.42 12.00
N LYS A 90 3.21 9.55 11.47
CA LYS A 90 4.65 9.57 11.77
C LYS A 90 5.31 10.86 11.29
N THR A 91 5.09 11.24 10.03
CA THR A 91 5.63 12.49 9.46
C THR A 91 5.14 13.75 10.19
N PHE A 92 3.97 13.71 10.86
CA PHE A 92 3.51 14.81 11.69
C PHE A 92 4.32 14.96 13.00
N HIS A 93 4.83 13.86 13.55
CA HIS A 93 5.54 13.85 14.83
C HIS A 93 7.04 14.13 14.70
N ASP A 94 7.69 13.62 13.66
CA ASP A 94 9.14 13.77 13.45
C ASP A 94 9.49 13.57 11.96
N GLN A 95 10.77 13.71 11.63
CA GLN A 95 11.30 13.39 10.32
C GLN A 95 11.55 11.89 10.19
N TYR A 96 10.69 11.23 9.40
CA TYR A 96 10.77 9.79 9.13
C TYR A 96 11.17 9.48 7.68
N SER A 97 11.81 8.33 7.53
CA SER A 97 11.90 7.55 6.31
C SER A 97 11.15 6.23 6.52
N PHE A 98 10.75 5.59 5.42
CA PHE A 98 9.94 4.37 5.48
C PHE A 98 10.54 3.26 4.62
N SER A 99 10.56 2.06 5.20
CA SER A 99 10.90 0.80 4.53
C SER A 99 9.67 -0.08 4.49
N THR A 100 9.34 -0.63 3.33
CA THR A 100 8.33 -1.68 3.24
C THR A 100 8.97 -3.00 2.86
N ASP A 101 8.73 -4.01 3.66
CA ASP A 101 9.06 -5.40 3.35
C ASP A 101 7.78 -6.14 2.94
N LEU A 102 7.80 -6.72 1.73
CA LEU A 102 6.63 -7.27 1.05
C LEU A 102 6.89 -8.72 0.62
N VAL A 103 5.92 -9.60 0.85
CA VAL A 103 5.88 -10.97 0.32
C VAL A 103 4.52 -11.21 -0.32
N GLU A 104 4.51 -11.74 -1.54
CA GLU A 104 3.28 -12.00 -2.29
C GLU A 104 3.26 -13.41 -2.87
N CYS A 105 2.12 -14.08 -2.71
CA CYS A 105 1.84 -15.38 -3.30
C CYS A 105 0.58 -15.24 -4.17
N ARG A 106 0.66 -15.64 -5.45
CA ARG A 106 -0.49 -15.62 -6.37
C ARG A 106 -0.83 -17.06 -6.76
N PHE A 107 -2.09 -17.45 -6.59
CA PHE A 107 -2.55 -18.82 -6.81
C PHE A 107 -3.71 -18.93 -7.77
N TYR A 108 -4.58 -17.93 -7.81
CA TYR A 108 -5.74 -17.94 -8.70
C TYR A 108 -5.86 -16.61 -9.42
N SER A 109 -6.41 -16.62 -10.63
CA SER A 109 -6.86 -15.40 -11.31
C SER A 109 -8.23 -15.62 -11.91
N SER A 110 -9.04 -14.58 -11.94
CA SER A 110 -10.35 -14.59 -12.61
C SER A 110 -10.76 -13.20 -13.06
N HIS A 111 -11.69 -13.16 -14.01
CA HIS A 111 -12.25 -11.93 -14.55
C HIS A 111 -13.76 -11.90 -14.34
N LEU A 112 -14.32 -10.71 -14.24
CA LEU A 112 -15.75 -10.49 -14.25
C LEU A 112 -16.24 -10.50 -15.71
N VAL A 113 -17.39 -11.13 -16.00
CA VAL A 113 -18.03 -11.08 -17.33
C VAL A 113 -18.29 -9.64 -17.77
N HIS A 114 -18.33 -9.35 -19.08
CA HIS A 114 -18.53 -7.97 -19.59
C HIS A 114 -19.71 -7.23 -18.94
N SER A 115 -20.87 -7.87 -18.90
CA SER A 115 -22.10 -7.33 -18.30
C SER A 115 -22.50 -8.19 -17.10
N PRO A 116 -21.94 -7.95 -15.91
CA PRO A 116 -22.25 -8.74 -14.72
C PRO A 116 -23.67 -8.49 -14.24
N PRO A 117 -24.38 -9.52 -13.74
CA PRO A 117 -25.68 -9.32 -13.12
C PRO A 117 -25.53 -8.44 -11.88
N LEU A 118 -26.27 -7.32 -11.84
CA LEU A 118 -26.23 -6.41 -10.71
C LEU A 118 -27.00 -6.97 -9.51
N HIS A 119 -26.49 -6.71 -8.31
CA HIS A 119 -27.17 -7.13 -7.09
C HIS A 119 -28.53 -6.41 -6.95
N PRO A 120 -29.62 -7.09 -6.55
CA PRO A 120 -30.97 -6.48 -6.48
C PRO A 120 -31.04 -5.23 -5.59
N ASN A 121 -30.27 -5.20 -4.49
CA ASN A 121 -30.20 -4.01 -3.63
C ASN A 121 -29.50 -2.84 -4.31
N PHE A 122 -28.44 -3.09 -5.09
CA PHE A 122 -27.76 -2.04 -5.85
C PHE A 122 -28.70 -1.46 -6.91
N GLN A 123 -29.41 -2.33 -7.64
CA GLN A 123 -30.42 -1.90 -8.61
C GLN A 123 -31.53 -1.04 -7.97
N ARG A 124 -32.00 -1.41 -6.77
CA ARG A 124 -33.00 -0.61 -6.04
C ARG A 124 -32.45 0.77 -5.68
N VAL A 125 -31.25 0.83 -5.09
CA VAL A 125 -30.63 2.10 -4.71
C VAL A 125 -30.40 3.00 -5.94
N VAL A 126 -29.94 2.44 -7.07
CA VAL A 126 -29.80 3.19 -8.32
C VAL A 126 -31.15 3.71 -8.83
N ARG A 127 -32.21 2.91 -8.75
CA ARG A 127 -33.56 3.36 -9.15
C ARG A 127 -34.06 4.54 -8.33
N ASP A 128 -33.71 4.57 -7.04
CA ASP A 128 -34.16 5.60 -6.10
C ASP A 128 -33.28 6.87 -6.13
N LEU A 129 -32.17 6.86 -6.88
CA LEU A 129 -31.32 8.05 -7.03
C LEU A 129 -32.01 9.13 -7.88
N PRO A 130 -31.86 10.41 -7.51
CA PRO A 130 -32.25 11.54 -8.37
C PRO A 130 -31.55 11.46 -9.74
N PRO A 131 -32.17 11.91 -10.84
CA PRO A 131 -31.60 11.79 -12.18
C PRO A 131 -30.31 12.61 -12.38
N ASP A 132 -30.15 13.70 -11.63
CA ASP A 132 -29.05 14.65 -11.76
C ASP A 132 -28.23 14.76 -10.47
N PHE A 133 -26.96 15.15 -10.61
CA PHE A 133 -26.04 15.43 -9.51
C PHE A 133 -25.88 16.96 -9.32
N ASN A 134 -26.37 17.47 -8.18
CA ASN A 134 -26.26 18.87 -7.78
C ASN A 134 -26.18 18.99 -6.25
N THR A 135 -26.12 20.22 -5.71
CA THR A 135 -25.96 20.46 -4.27
C THR A 135 -27.05 19.82 -3.41
N SER A 136 -28.31 19.73 -3.87
CA SER A 136 -29.38 19.13 -3.08
C SER A 136 -29.41 17.59 -3.16
N THR A 137 -28.92 17.00 -4.26
CA THR A 137 -28.88 15.55 -4.48
C THR A 137 -27.55 14.90 -4.08
N GLU A 138 -26.54 15.71 -3.75
CA GLU A 138 -25.18 15.25 -3.45
C GLU A 138 -25.15 14.15 -2.37
N ALA A 139 -25.89 14.35 -1.28
CA ALA A 139 -25.92 13.41 -0.16
C ALA A 139 -26.39 12.01 -0.56
N ASP A 140 -27.35 11.89 -1.49
CA ASP A 140 -27.86 10.59 -1.96
C ASP A 140 -26.80 9.82 -2.74
N TYR A 141 -26.06 10.51 -3.62
CA TYR A 141 -24.95 9.94 -4.37
C TYR A 141 -23.78 9.55 -3.46
N LEU A 142 -23.41 10.42 -2.51
CA LEU A 142 -22.35 10.13 -1.54
C LEU A 142 -22.68 8.93 -0.65
N ARG A 143 -23.96 8.74 -0.30
CA ARG A 143 -24.42 7.54 0.41
C ARG A 143 -24.26 6.28 -0.44
N LEU A 144 -24.58 6.32 -1.74
CA LEU A 144 -24.33 5.19 -2.64
C LEU A 144 -22.82 4.86 -2.68
N ILE A 145 -21.97 5.87 -2.90
CA ILE A 145 -20.51 5.70 -3.00
C ILE A 145 -19.91 5.16 -1.69
N SER A 146 -20.39 5.63 -0.54
CA SER A 146 -19.91 5.17 0.76
C SER A 146 -20.25 3.70 1.02
N ASN A 147 -21.40 3.23 0.50
CA ASN A 147 -21.88 1.86 0.70
C ASN A 147 -21.32 0.86 -0.30
N TYR A 148 -21.14 1.26 -1.56
CA TYR A 148 -20.74 0.37 -2.66
C TYR A 148 -19.32 0.63 -3.18
N GLY A 149 -18.62 1.64 -2.65
CA GLY A 149 -17.31 2.07 -3.10
C GLY A 149 -17.35 3.10 -4.23
N THR A 150 -16.18 3.51 -4.70
CA THR A 150 -16.04 4.37 -5.89
C THR A 150 -15.94 3.55 -7.18
N HIS A 151 -15.39 2.35 -7.05
CA HIS A 151 -15.09 1.41 -8.13
C HIS A 151 -15.52 0.00 -7.73
N PHE A 152 -15.67 -0.87 -8.71
CA PHE A 152 -15.79 -2.31 -8.52
C PHE A 152 -14.59 -3.03 -9.15
N ILE A 153 -14.33 -4.25 -8.68
CA ILE A 153 -13.21 -5.06 -9.16
C ILE A 153 -13.61 -5.77 -10.45
N ARG A 154 -12.80 -5.63 -11.49
CA ARG A 154 -13.05 -6.19 -12.82
C ARG A 154 -12.25 -7.46 -13.10
N SER A 155 -10.99 -7.49 -12.70
CA SER A 155 -10.15 -8.68 -12.69
C SER A 155 -9.43 -8.78 -11.35
N MET A 156 -9.09 -10.00 -10.96
CA MET A 156 -8.47 -10.27 -9.67
C MET A 156 -7.41 -11.36 -9.79
N GLU A 157 -6.29 -11.14 -9.11
CA GLU A 157 -5.32 -12.18 -8.74
C GLU A 157 -5.45 -12.43 -7.24
N LEU A 158 -5.74 -13.69 -6.91
CA LEU A 158 -6.03 -14.14 -5.56
C LEU A 158 -4.88 -14.99 -5.03
N GLY A 159 -4.58 -14.79 -3.77
CA GLY A 159 -3.57 -15.54 -3.03
C GLY A 159 -3.36 -14.91 -1.67
N GLY A 160 -2.14 -14.50 -1.36
CA GLY A 160 -1.83 -13.83 -0.10
C GLY A 160 -0.73 -12.79 -0.24
N ARG A 161 -0.77 -11.81 0.65
CA ARG A 161 0.22 -10.73 0.72
C ARG A 161 0.52 -10.41 2.18
N ILE A 162 1.80 -10.29 2.51
CA ILE A 162 2.28 -9.79 3.80
C ILE A 162 3.04 -8.51 3.51
N SER A 163 2.68 -7.41 4.18
CA SER A 163 3.36 -6.13 4.07
C SER A 163 3.68 -5.59 5.46
N ALA A 164 4.92 -5.16 5.68
CA ALA A 164 5.33 -4.48 6.90
C ALA A 164 6.01 -3.15 6.56
N LEU A 165 5.35 -2.04 6.86
CA LEU A 165 5.89 -0.69 6.73
C LEU A 165 6.57 -0.28 8.04
N THR A 166 7.89 -0.16 8.02
CA THR A 166 8.71 0.31 9.15
C THR A 166 9.02 1.79 9.01
N ALA A 167 8.64 2.57 10.04
CA ALA A 167 8.97 3.97 10.15
C ALA A 167 10.31 4.14 10.90
N LEU A 168 11.27 4.79 10.24
CA LEU A 168 12.62 5.01 10.73
C LEU A 168 12.85 6.51 10.97
N ARG A 169 13.17 6.90 12.21
CA ARG A 169 13.48 8.29 12.57
C ARG A 169 14.82 8.70 11.96
N THR A 170 14.76 9.48 10.88
CA THR A 170 15.92 9.75 10.02
C THR A 170 17.05 10.43 10.79
N CYS A 171 16.73 11.39 11.66
CA CYS A 171 17.76 12.13 12.39
C CYS A 171 18.29 11.41 13.63
N GLU A 172 17.47 10.57 14.27
CA GLU A 172 17.94 9.69 15.35
C GLU A 172 18.97 8.69 14.81
N LEU A 173 18.67 8.05 13.67
CA LEU A 173 19.61 7.17 12.97
C LEU A 173 20.92 7.89 12.63
N ALA A 174 20.85 9.10 12.09
CA ALA A 174 22.04 9.89 11.74
C ALA A 174 22.92 10.19 12.97
N LEU A 175 22.32 10.48 14.13
CA LEU A 175 23.04 10.72 15.39
C LEU A 175 23.71 9.47 15.95
N ASP A 176 23.15 8.29 15.65
CA ASP A 176 23.70 6.99 16.04
C ASP A 176 24.70 6.44 14.99
N GLY A 177 25.02 7.25 13.98
CA GLY A 177 25.95 6.92 12.91
C GLY A 177 25.41 5.91 11.90
N LEU A 178 24.11 5.64 11.92
CA LEU A 178 23.43 4.67 11.04
C LEU A 178 22.74 5.36 9.86
N GLY A 179 22.87 4.77 8.68
CA GLY A 179 22.06 5.13 7.53
C GLY A 179 20.71 4.41 7.53
N ALA A 180 19.63 5.09 7.11
CA ALA A 180 18.32 4.45 6.90
C ALA A 180 18.42 3.21 6.01
N LYS A 181 19.22 3.29 4.93
CA LYS A 181 19.48 2.16 4.03
C LYS A 181 20.09 0.95 4.74
N GLU A 182 20.97 1.17 5.71
CA GLU A 182 21.63 0.07 6.43
C GLU A 182 20.63 -0.68 7.31
N VAL A 183 19.71 0.06 7.94
CA VAL A 183 18.61 -0.52 8.72
C VAL A 183 17.63 -1.24 7.79
N GLU A 184 17.23 -0.61 6.69
CA GLU A 184 16.38 -1.19 5.63
C GLU A 184 16.96 -2.52 5.10
N ASP A 185 18.26 -2.56 4.82
CA ASP A 185 18.94 -3.76 4.32
C ASP A 185 18.88 -4.90 5.35
N CYS A 186 19.12 -4.61 6.62
CA CYS A 186 19.09 -5.63 7.66
C CYS A 186 17.67 -6.07 8.05
N LEU A 187 16.67 -5.19 7.98
CA LEU A 187 15.26 -5.59 8.13
C LEU A 187 14.84 -6.58 7.04
N ALA A 188 15.22 -6.34 5.79
CA ALA A 188 14.92 -7.27 4.70
C ALA A 188 15.61 -8.63 4.88
N VAL A 189 16.85 -8.63 5.38
CA VAL A 189 17.56 -9.88 5.72
C VAL A 189 16.83 -10.62 6.83
N GLU A 190 16.46 -9.95 7.93
CA GLU A 190 15.71 -10.54 9.04
C GLU A 190 14.35 -11.09 8.59
N ALA A 191 13.59 -10.35 7.76
CA ALA A 191 12.35 -10.82 7.18
C ALA A 191 12.55 -12.05 6.28
N GLN A 192 13.63 -12.09 5.50
CA GLN A 192 13.98 -13.23 4.65
C GLN A 192 14.31 -14.47 5.50
N VAL A 193 14.97 -14.30 6.64
CA VAL A 193 15.21 -15.38 7.61
C VAL A 193 13.87 -15.93 8.11
N SER A 194 12.95 -15.05 8.52
CA SER A 194 11.63 -15.43 9.05
C SER A 194 10.81 -16.27 8.08
N ILE A 195 10.88 -16.03 6.76
CA ILE A 195 10.04 -16.77 5.79
C ILE A 195 10.72 -18.00 5.18
N SER A 196 12.05 -18.03 5.10
CA SER A 196 12.78 -19.06 4.35
C SER A 196 13.58 -20.01 5.24
N GLY A 197 13.89 -19.62 6.48
CA GLY A 197 14.79 -20.37 7.37
C GLY A 197 16.24 -20.48 6.84
N ARG A 198 16.54 -19.90 5.68
CA ARG A 198 17.89 -19.89 5.08
C ARG A 198 18.61 -18.64 5.55
N ALA A 199 19.30 -18.69 6.69
CA ALA A 199 20.24 -17.61 7.02
C ALA A 199 21.30 -17.87 8.09
N ASP A 200 21.44 -19.04 8.73
CA ASP A 200 22.54 -19.20 9.71
C ASP A 200 23.96 -19.07 9.09
N SER A 201 24.10 -18.97 7.76
CA SER A 201 25.39 -18.80 7.08
C SER A 201 25.46 -17.78 5.93
N SER A 202 24.46 -16.92 5.70
CA SER A 202 24.54 -15.94 4.59
C SER A 202 25.54 -14.81 4.89
N SER A 203 26.20 -14.30 3.85
CA SER A 203 27.12 -13.14 3.95
C SER A 203 26.41 -11.89 4.47
N GLU A 204 25.15 -11.73 4.08
CA GLU A 204 24.28 -10.61 4.41
C GLU A 204 23.90 -10.62 5.89
N LEU A 205 23.56 -11.78 6.46
CA LEU A 205 23.30 -11.89 7.90
C LEU A 205 24.55 -11.57 8.72
N LYS A 206 25.72 -12.08 8.29
CA LYS A 206 27.00 -11.76 8.97
C LYS A 206 27.29 -10.26 8.94
N ALA A 207 27.08 -9.59 7.80
CA ALA A 207 27.22 -8.14 7.69
C ALA A 207 26.26 -7.39 8.63
N CYS A 208 25.02 -7.87 8.79
CA CYS A 208 24.07 -7.30 9.75
C CYS A 208 24.48 -7.53 11.22
N GLU A 209 25.01 -8.70 11.57
CA GLU A 209 25.55 -8.97 12.90
C GLU A 209 26.80 -8.11 13.21
N GLU A 210 27.66 -7.88 12.22
CA GLU A 210 28.79 -6.95 12.35
C GLU A 210 28.31 -5.52 12.57
N LYS A 211 27.29 -5.06 11.83
CA LYS A 211 26.68 -3.74 12.03
C LYS A 211 26.06 -3.61 13.43
N LYS A 212 25.35 -4.63 13.93
CA LYS A 212 24.81 -4.65 15.30
C LYS A 212 25.91 -4.45 16.33
N LYS A 213 27.04 -5.18 16.20
CA LYS A 213 28.20 -5.03 17.09
C LYS A 213 28.82 -3.63 16.98
N HIS A 214 29.00 -3.12 15.76
CA HIS A 214 29.60 -1.81 15.52
C HIS A 214 28.78 -0.67 16.13
N HIS A 215 27.46 -0.69 15.95
CA HIS A 215 26.54 0.33 16.46
C HIS A 215 25.98 0.03 17.86
N LYS A 216 26.49 -1.00 18.54
CA LYS A 216 26.07 -1.41 19.89
C LYS A 216 24.56 -1.69 20.02
N ILE A 217 23.94 -2.21 18.96
CA ILE A 217 22.55 -2.66 18.97
C ILE A 217 22.51 -4.02 19.69
N THR A 218 21.78 -4.10 20.81
CA THR A 218 21.74 -5.29 21.67
C THR A 218 20.73 -6.34 21.23
N THR A 219 19.72 -5.95 20.46
CA THR A 219 18.64 -6.80 19.92
C THR A 219 18.72 -6.92 18.40
N SER A 220 17.82 -7.68 17.76
CA SER A 220 17.65 -7.63 16.31
C SER A 220 17.23 -6.23 15.82
N PHE A 221 17.41 -5.94 14.53
CA PHE A 221 16.98 -4.68 13.93
C PHE A 221 15.47 -4.49 14.06
N HIS A 222 14.65 -5.51 13.79
CA HIS A 222 13.19 -5.39 13.94
C HIS A 222 12.71 -5.19 15.39
N GLN A 223 13.53 -5.59 16.37
CA GLN A 223 13.30 -5.33 17.79
C GLN A 223 13.80 -3.96 18.23
N ALA A 224 14.84 -3.41 17.58
CA ALA A 224 15.28 -2.03 17.82
C ALA A 224 14.32 -1.02 17.17
N TYR A 225 13.84 -1.32 15.96
CA TYR A 225 12.98 -0.46 15.15
C TYR A 225 11.56 -1.04 15.06
N ARG A 226 10.76 -0.78 16.11
CA ARG A 226 9.42 -1.38 16.29
C ARG A 226 8.27 -0.56 15.72
N GLU A 227 8.50 0.68 15.27
CA GLU A 227 7.45 1.55 14.75
C GLU A 227 6.95 1.05 13.39
N ARG A 228 6.03 0.07 13.41
CA ARG A 228 5.61 -0.69 12.24
C ARG A 228 4.10 -0.70 12.05
N PHE A 229 3.67 -0.70 10.79
CA PHE A 229 2.33 -1.05 10.36
C PHE A 229 2.41 -2.35 9.55
N SER A 230 1.79 -3.42 10.03
CA SER A 230 1.81 -4.73 9.41
C SER A 230 0.41 -5.11 8.90
N GLU A 231 0.33 -5.62 7.69
CA GLU A 231 -0.90 -6.09 7.05
C GLU A 231 -0.69 -7.49 6.47
N ILE A 232 -1.59 -8.40 6.81
CA ILE A 232 -1.63 -9.76 6.26
C ILE A 232 -2.95 -9.93 5.52
N VAL A 233 -2.87 -10.23 4.24
CA VAL A 233 -4.00 -10.46 3.34
C VAL A 233 -4.00 -11.91 2.91
N GLY A 234 -5.17 -12.55 3.02
CA GLY A 234 -5.35 -13.96 2.69
C GLY A 234 -4.86 -14.91 3.78
N GLY A 235 -5.31 -16.15 3.68
CA GLY A 235 -5.01 -17.24 4.58
C GLY A 235 -6.08 -17.40 5.67
N HIS A 236 -5.87 -18.37 6.55
CA HIS A 236 -6.63 -18.39 7.79
C HIS A 236 -6.24 -17.20 8.65
N HIS A 237 -7.19 -16.66 9.42
CA HIS A 237 -6.86 -15.70 10.46
C HIS A 237 -5.98 -16.44 11.47
N THR A 238 -4.66 -16.34 11.30
CA THR A 238 -3.69 -16.81 12.27
C THR A 238 -3.78 -15.86 13.47
N SER A 239 -3.49 -16.36 14.67
CA SER A 239 -3.30 -15.49 15.85
C SER A 239 -2.06 -14.59 15.75
N VAL A 240 -1.40 -14.58 14.59
CA VAL A 240 -0.13 -13.90 14.33
C VAL A 240 -0.43 -12.64 13.53
N SER A 241 -0.20 -11.48 14.15
CA SER A 241 -0.42 -10.17 13.53
C SER A 241 0.71 -9.75 12.58
N ASP A 242 1.86 -10.42 12.63
CA ASP A 242 3.05 -10.09 11.83
C ASP A 242 3.87 -11.37 11.54
N LEU A 243 3.96 -11.74 10.27
CA LEU A 243 4.67 -12.95 9.80
C LEU A 243 6.13 -12.69 9.42
N LEU A 244 6.60 -11.44 9.42
CA LEU A 244 7.99 -11.08 9.09
C LEU A 244 8.79 -10.77 10.35
N PHE A 245 8.19 -10.04 11.29
CA PHE A 245 8.88 -9.40 12.42
C PHE A 245 8.15 -9.57 13.76
N GLY A 246 7.16 -10.46 13.84
CA GLY A 246 6.47 -10.80 15.08
C GLY A 246 7.24 -11.80 15.93
N ASP A 247 6.98 -11.84 17.24
CA ASP A 247 7.66 -12.77 18.17
C ASP A 247 7.38 -14.25 17.84
N GLN A 248 6.26 -14.54 17.17
CA GLN A 248 5.87 -15.86 16.71
C GLN A 248 6.13 -16.05 15.20
N ALA A 249 6.81 -15.10 14.55
CA ALA A 249 7.17 -15.23 13.14
C ALA A 249 8.26 -16.29 12.98
N GLY A 250 8.13 -17.09 11.92
CA GLY A 250 9.09 -18.15 11.63
C GLY A 250 8.72 -18.94 10.39
N PRO A 251 9.66 -19.77 9.87
CA PRO A 251 9.48 -20.45 8.60
C PRO A 251 8.30 -21.43 8.60
N GLU A 252 8.00 -22.01 9.76
CA GLU A 252 6.86 -22.91 9.95
C GLU A 252 5.53 -22.16 9.87
N GLN A 253 5.39 -21.04 10.59
CA GLN A 253 4.21 -20.19 10.55
C GLN A 253 3.98 -19.61 9.16
N PHE A 254 5.06 -19.18 8.49
CA PHE A 254 4.99 -18.75 7.10
C PHE A 254 4.52 -19.89 6.18
N SER A 255 5.08 -21.09 6.33
CA SER A 255 4.67 -22.26 5.52
C SER A 255 3.21 -22.64 5.74
N ALA A 256 2.74 -22.60 7.00
CA ALA A 256 1.36 -22.84 7.35
C ALA A 256 0.42 -21.79 6.74
N TRP A 257 0.81 -20.51 6.79
CA TRP A 257 0.07 -19.43 6.13
C TRP A 257 0.00 -19.67 4.61
N VAL A 258 1.12 -19.95 3.94
CA VAL A 258 1.16 -20.23 2.49
C VAL A 258 0.27 -21.40 2.11
N ALA A 259 0.33 -22.51 2.85
CA ALA A 259 -0.52 -23.68 2.60
C ALA A 259 -2.01 -23.34 2.69
N SER A 260 -2.37 -22.45 3.63
CA SER A 260 -3.75 -22.02 3.86
C SER A 260 -4.33 -21.13 2.74
N LEU A 261 -3.47 -20.52 1.91
CA LEU A 261 -3.88 -19.64 0.81
C LEU A 261 -4.61 -20.37 -0.31
N LEU A 262 -4.43 -21.69 -0.44
CA LEU A 262 -5.17 -22.49 -1.41
C LEU A 262 -6.66 -22.59 -1.03
N ASP A 263 -6.97 -22.58 0.26
CA ASP A 263 -8.34 -22.64 0.78
C ASP A 263 -8.96 -21.27 1.01
N ARG A 264 -8.17 -20.30 1.48
CA ARG A 264 -8.63 -18.95 1.81
C ARG A 264 -7.79 -17.88 1.11
N PRO A 265 -7.76 -17.85 -0.24
CA PRO A 265 -7.06 -16.79 -0.95
C PRO A 265 -7.80 -15.46 -0.78
N SER A 266 -7.08 -14.35 -0.91
CA SER A 266 -7.62 -12.99 -0.91
C SER A 266 -6.99 -12.16 -2.02
N LEU A 267 -7.52 -10.95 -2.25
CA LEU A 267 -7.09 -10.03 -3.29
C LEU A 267 -5.64 -9.58 -3.09
N VAL A 268 -4.76 -10.01 -4.00
CA VAL A 268 -3.37 -9.53 -4.07
C VAL A 268 -3.31 -8.37 -5.06
N ASP A 269 -3.75 -8.62 -6.29
CA ASP A 269 -3.84 -7.63 -7.36
C ASP A 269 -5.22 -7.58 -7.97
N TYR A 270 -5.58 -6.42 -8.51
CA TYR A 270 -6.89 -6.24 -9.12
C TYR A 270 -6.91 -5.07 -10.10
N THR A 271 -7.91 -5.09 -10.97
CA THR A 271 -8.26 -3.93 -11.79
C THR A 271 -9.58 -3.35 -11.33
N LEU A 272 -9.71 -2.04 -11.45
CA LEU A 272 -10.85 -1.27 -10.98
C LEU A 272 -11.56 -0.58 -12.15
N GLU A 273 -12.88 -0.63 -12.15
CA GLU A 273 -13.72 0.20 -13.02
C GLU A 273 -14.67 1.06 -12.18
N PRO A 274 -14.89 2.34 -12.55
CA PRO A 274 -15.78 3.21 -11.79
C PRO A 274 -17.22 2.71 -11.75
N LEU A 275 -17.93 2.93 -10.64
CA LEU A 275 -19.30 2.40 -10.47
C LEU A 275 -20.29 2.82 -11.57
N HIS A 276 -20.13 4.01 -12.15
CA HIS A 276 -21.03 4.49 -13.20
C HIS A 276 -21.03 3.60 -14.46
N VAL A 277 -19.98 2.81 -14.68
CA VAL A 277 -19.88 1.87 -15.81
C VAL A 277 -20.90 0.73 -15.69
N LEU A 278 -21.39 0.43 -14.48
CA LEU A 278 -22.43 -0.57 -14.27
C LEU A 278 -23.82 -0.11 -14.73
N LEU A 279 -24.01 1.19 -15.00
CA LEU A 279 -25.28 1.73 -15.48
C LEU A 279 -25.32 1.74 -17.01
N GLU A 280 -26.49 1.43 -17.55
CA GLU A 280 -26.78 1.50 -18.98
C GLU A 280 -26.52 2.92 -19.53
N SER A 281 -26.06 3.02 -20.78
CA SER A 281 -25.67 4.31 -21.39
C SER A 281 -26.79 5.35 -21.47
N GLN A 282 -28.04 4.88 -21.54
CA GLN A 282 -29.26 5.67 -21.64
C GLN A 282 -29.80 6.11 -20.28
N ASP A 283 -29.24 5.60 -19.17
CA ASP A 283 -29.66 5.99 -17.83
C ASP A 283 -29.04 7.36 -17.48
N PRO A 284 -29.84 8.43 -17.25
CA PRO A 284 -29.30 9.75 -16.92
C PRO A 284 -28.43 9.75 -15.65
N ARG A 285 -28.71 8.83 -14.71
CA ARG A 285 -27.95 8.68 -13.47
C ARG A 285 -26.52 8.22 -13.70
N ARG A 286 -26.20 7.69 -14.88
CA ARG A 286 -24.82 7.30 -15.24
C ARG A 286 -23.89 8.49 -15.21
N GLU A 287 -24.26 9.59 -15.86
CA GLU A 287 -23.44 10.80 -15.88
C GLU A 287 -23.40 11.47 -14.50
N ALA A 288 -24.54 11.53 -13.82
CA ALA A 288 -24.61 12.05 -12.46
C ALA A 288 -23.71 11.26 -11.49
N LEU A 289 -23.70 9.92 -11.58
CA LEU A 289 -22.83 9.08 -10.77
C LEU A 289 -21.35 9.23 -11.16
N ARG A 290 -21.04 9.44 -12.45
CA ARG A 290 -19.67 9.75 -12.91
C ARG A 290 -19.14 11.03 -12.28
N GLN A 291 -19.95 12.09 -12.26
CA GLN A 291 -19.61 13.37 -11.62
C GLN A 291 -19.47 13.23 -10.11
N ALA A 292 -20.40 12.51 -9.46
CA ALA A 292 -20.36 12.27 -8.02
C ALA A 292 -19.11 11.49 -7.60
N VAL A 293 -18.74 10.42 -8.33
CA VAL A 293 -17.51 9.66 -8.07
C VAL A 293 -16.28 10.54 -8.28
N SER A 294 -16.23 11.33 -9.36
CA SER A 294 -15.12 12.24 -9.64
C SER A 294 -14.93 13.25 -8.50
N LYS A 295 -16.02 13.90 -8.07
CA LYS A 295 -16.01 14.84 -6.95
C LYS A 295 -15.60 14.16 -5.64
N TYR A 296 -16.19 13.01 -5.30
CA TYR A 296 -15.88 12.30 -4.06
C TYR A 296 -14.40 11.91 -3.95
N VAL A 297 -13.82 11.41 -5.04
CA VAL A 297 -12.41 11.03 -5.10
C VAL A 297 -11.51 12.25 -4.95
N MET A 298 -11.84 13.37 -5.59
CA MET A 298 -11.07 14.61 -5.51
C MET A 298 -11.19 15.32 -4.16
N ASP A 299 -12.36 15.32 -3.53
CA ASP A 299 -12.59 15.92 -2.21
C ASP A 299 -11.81 15.18 -1.10
N ARG A 300 -11.50 13.89 -1.33
CA ARG A 300 -10.66 13.07 -0.44
C ARG A 300 -9.21 12.93 -0.91
N ALA A 301 -8.81 13.72 -1.90
CA ALA A 301 -7.41 13.76 -2.29
C ALA A 301 -6.58 14.45 -1.19
N ARG A 302 -5.37 13.94 -0.95
CA ARG A 302 -4.40 14.66 -0.13
C ARG A 302 -3.63 15.61 -1.04
N TRP A 303 -3.76 16.90 -0.77
CA TRP A 303 -3.01 17.94 -1.46
C TRP A 303 -1.82 18.44 -0.63
N LYS A 304 -0.79 18.90 -1.31
CA LYS A 304 0.31 19.66 -0.74
C LYS A 304 0.46 20.93 -1.53
N ASP A 305 0.26 22.05 -0.86
CA ASP A 305 0.54 23.37 -1.41
C ASP A 305 2.06 23.59 -1.44
N CYS A 306 2.62 23.53 -2.64
CA CYS A 306 4.04 23.67 -2.91
C CYS A 306 4.49 25.14 -2.91
N SER A 307 3.56 26.10 -2.76
CA SER A 307 3.90 27.49 -2.52
C SER A 307 4.33 27.74 -1.07
N ARG A 308 3.91 26.90 -0.12
CA ARG A 308 4.30 27.01 1.30
C ARG A 308 5.81 26.96 1.49
N PRO A 309 6.35 27.68 2.49
CA PRO A 309 7.78 27.61 2.82
C PRO A 309 8.15 26.22 3.32
N CYS A 310 9.40 25.83 3.09
CA CYS A 310 9.95 24.61 3.65
C CYS A 310 10.14 24.72 5.17
N PRO A 311 10.22 23.60 5.90
CA PRO A 311 10.62 23.59 7.29
C PRO A 311 11.93 24.35 7.54
N LEU A 312 12.12 24.84 8.75
CA LEU A 312 13.32 25.58 9.14
C LEU A 312 14.59 24.78 8.78
N GLY A 313 15.57 25.46 8.18
CA GLY A 313 16.83 24.84 7.73
C GLY A 313 16.78 24.21 6.33
N GLN A 314 15.60 24.05 5.72
CA GLN A 314 15.46 23.52 4.36
C GLN A 314 15.15 24.62 3.34
N LYS A 315 15.49 24.38 2.07
CA LYS A 315 15.14 25.25 0.93
C LYS A 315 14.34 24.47 -0.10
N LYS A 316 13.56 25.16 -0.93
CA LYS A 316 12.85 24.50 -2.04
C LYS A 316 13.85 23.98 -3.06
N SER A 317 13.59 22.79 -3.61
CA SER A 317 14.36 22.25 -4.72
C SER A 317 14.20 23.15 -5.95
N PRO A 318 15.31 23.52 -6.65
CA PRO A 318 15.25 24.27 -7.90
C PRO A 318 14.46 23.56 -9.01
N HIS A 319 14.41 22.23 -8.96
CA HIS A 319 13.77 21.40 -9.98
C HIS A 319 12.33 21.00 -9.64
N ASN A 320 11.95 21.05 -8.36
CA ASN A 320 10.64 20.65 -7.91
C ASN A 320 10.18 21.51 -6.72
N PRO A 321 9.24 22.46 -6.92
CA PRO A 321 8.80 23.36 -5.86
C PRO A 321 8.09 22.63 -4.69
N CYS A 322 7.65 21.39 -4.88
CA CYS A 322 7.00 20.56 -3.86
C CYS A 322 7.98 19.79 -2.97
N GLN A 323 9.27 19.82 -3.30
CA GLN A 323 10.33 19.13 -2.57
C GLN A 323 11.17 20.13 -1.80
N CYS A 324 11.39 19.85 -0.51
CA CYS A 324 12.33 20.57 0.32
C CYS A 324 13.64 19.80 0.37
N VAL A 325 14.74 20.50 0.20
CA VAL A 325 16.10 19.95 0.21
C VAL A 325 16.92 20.60 1.30
N CYS A 326 17.79 19.80 1.90
CA CYS A 326 18.84 20.31 2.77
C CYS A 326 20.13 20.44 1.98
N HIS A 327 20.82 21.56 2.12
CA HIS A 327 22.24 21.61 1.77
C HIS A 327 23.00 21.13 2.99
N GLY A 328 23.63 19.96 2.88
CA GLY A 328 24.51 19.45 3.93
C GLY A 328 25.57 20.50 4.26
N SER A 329 25.88 20.64 5.53
CA SER A 329 26.89 21.57 6.03
C SER A 329 27.96 20.81 6.82
N ALA A 330 28.92 21.54 7.40
CA ALA A 330 29.86 20.95 8.35
C ALA A 330 29.15 20.32 9.57
N VAL A 331 27.95 20.80 9.91
CA VAL A 331 27.21 20.40 11.12
C VAL A 331 25.97 19.54 10.84
N THR A 332 25.40 19.60 9.64
CA THR A 332 24.19 18.85 9.23
C THR A 332 24.43 17.99 7.99
N ASN A 333 23.72 16.86 7.87
CA ASN A 333 23.76 15.99 6.70
C ASN A 333 22.74 16.43 5.61
N GLN A 334 22.57 15.61 4.56
CA GLN A 334 21.67 15.90 3.43
C GLN A 334 20.17 15.86 3.78
N ASP A 335 19.82 15.33 4.96
CA ASP A 335 18.46 15.27 5.48
C ASP A 335 18.20 16.36 6.53
N CYS A 336 19.10 17.35 6.68
CA CYS A 336 19.08 18.35 7.75
C CYS A 336 19.23 17.79 9.18
N CYS A 337 19.73 16.56 9.30
CA CYS A 337 20.00 15.97 10.60
C CYS A 337 21.39 16.38 11.12
N PRO A 338 21.55 16.71 12.41
CA PRO A 338 22.85 16.98 12.99
C PRO A 338 23.78 15.76 12.87
N ARG A 339 25.07 16.00 12.61
CA ARG A 339 26.06 14.93 12.45
C ARG A 339 26.53 14.31 13.78
N GLN A 340 26.37 15.03 14.89
CA GLN A 340 26.76 14.57 16.22
C GLN A 340 25.93 15.28 17.30
N ARG A 341 25.84 14.65 18.47
CA ARG A 341 25.16 15.22 19.64
C ARG A 341 25.98 16.38 20.22
N GLY A 342 25.30 17.39 20.78
CA GLY A 342 25.94 18.53 21.45
C GLY A 342 26.31 19.71 20.54
N LEU A 343 25.90 19.72 19.27
CA LEU A 343 26.07 20.88 18.39
C LEU A 343 25.11 22.01 18.79
N ALA A 344 25.64 23.23 18.91
CA ALA A 344 24.88 24.45 19.18
C ALA A 344 25.49 25.64 18.43
N HIS A 345 24.66 26.65 18.11
CA HIS A 345 25.14 27.93 17.62
C HIS A 345 25.29 28.88 18.82
N LEU A 346 26.51 29.36 19.06
CA LEU A 346 26.81 30.34 20.11
C LEU A 346 26.95 31.72 19.46
N GLU A 347 26.08 32.64 19.83
CA GLU A 347 26.17 34.07 19.52
C GLU A 347 26.61 34.77 20.81
N VAL A 348 27.74 35.47 20.76
CA VAL A 348 28.40 36.09 21.93
C VAL A 348 28.24 37.60 21.90
#